data_AF-A0AAE4T454-F1
#
_entry.id   AF-A0AAE4T454-F1
#
_cell.length_a   1.000
_cell.length_b   1.000
_cell.length_c   1.000
_cell.angle_alpha   90.00
_cell.angle_beta   90.00
_cell.angle_gamma   90.00
#
_symmetry.space_group_name_H-M   'P 1'
#
loop_
_entity.id
_entity.type
_entity.pdbx_description
1 polymer ?
#
loop_
_entity_poly.entity_id
_entity_poly.type
_entity_poly.pdbx_seq_one_letter_code
_entity_poly.pdbx_strand_id
1 'polypeptide(L)'
;MKKEIKALLEDAYSFGYFVGYKGHSEWVEWVRERKEELYRKAEELGVYDLVRNAYGRGREDGAKKRGEEINLGLIEKGKIELEKEKPRIEIPPQQESERFEAEFARFLQTTKFTLPPEFLDTLRHLEIPKMLKMGEI
;
A
#
# COMPACT_ATOMS: atom_id res chain seq x y z
N MET A 1 -5.84 26.73 -37.44
CA MET A 1 -7.15 26.09 -37.16
C MET A 1 -7.11 24.57 -37.01
N LYS A 2 -7.25 23.71 -38.04
CA LYS A 2 -7.34 22.24 -37.81
C LYS A 2 -6.12 21.62 -37.10
N LYS A 3 -4.90 22.04 -37.47
CA LYS A 3 -3.65 21.58 -36.84
C LYS A 3 -3.51 22.02 -35.38
N GLU A 4 -4.02 23.21 -35.08
CA GLU A 4 -3.96 23.85 -33.78
C GLU A 4 -4.95 23.23 -32.80
N ILE A 5 -6.20 23.00 -33.24
CA ILE A 5 -7.19 22.23 -32.47
C ILE A 5 -6.66 20.83 -32.17
N LYS A 6 -6.05 20.16 -33.15
CA LYS A 6 -5.45 18.84 -32.95
C LYS A 6 -4.35 18.87 -31.88
N ALA A 7 -3.43 19.83 -31.96
CA ALA A 7 -2.36 19.99 -30.98
C ALA A 7 -2.92 20.26 -29.57
N LEU A 8 -3.96 21.08 -29.46
CA LEU A 8 -4.60 21.37 -28.17
C LEU A 8 -5.27 20.13 -27.55
N LEU A 9 -5.91 19.29 -28.37
CA LEU A 9 -6.49 18.02 -27.92
C LEU A 9 -5.43 17.02 -27.46
N GLU A 10 -4.32 16.91 -28.20
CA GLU A 10 -3.18 16.05 -27.84
C GLU A 10 -2.51 16.51 -26.53
N ASP A 11 -2.34 17.82 -26.36
CA ASP A 11 -1.80 18.44 -25.15
C ASP A 11 -2.72 18.18 -23.95
N ALA A 12 -4.02 18.43 -24.09
CA ALA A 12 -5.00 18.18 -23.03
C ALA A 12 -5.07 16.71 -22.62
N TYR A 13 -5.08 15.80 -23.59
CA TYR A 13 -5.05 14.36 -23.31
C TYR A 13 -3.76 13.96 -22.59
N SER A 14 -2.60 14.38 -23.09
CA SER A 14 -1.30 14.04 -22.51
C SER A 14 -1.15 14.59 -21.09
N PHE A 15 -1.63 15.82 -20.86
CA PHE A 15 -1.64 16.45 -19.56
C PHE A 15 -2.56 15.72 -18.57
N GLY A 16 -3.78 15.37 -19.01
CA GLY A 16 -4.70 14.55 -18.22
C GLY A 16 -4.06 13.22 -17.84
N TYR A 17 -3.47 12.53 -18.82
CA TYR A 17 -2.76 11.26 -18.62
C TYR A 17 -1.66 11.38 -17.58
N PHE A 18 -0.83 12.41 -17.67
CA PHE A 18 0.23 12.65 -16.69
C PHE A 18 -0.33 12.83 -15.27
N VAL A 19 -1.36 13.67 -15.11
CA VAL A 19 -2.01 13.92 -13.82
C VAL A 19 -2.57 12.63 -13.23
N GLY A 20 -3.31 11.85 -14.03
CA GLY A 20 -3.89 10.57 -13.60
C GLY A 20 -2.82 9.52 -13.26
N TYR A 21 -1.82 9.37 -14.10
CA TYR A 21 -0.73 8.40 -13.92
C TYR A 21 0.12 8.73 -12.68
N LYS A 22 0.51 10.00 -12.52
CA LYS A 22 1.25 10.46 -11.33
C LYS A 22 0.38 10.57 -10.09
N GLY A 23 -0.95 10.48 -10.22
CA GLY A 23 -1.89 10.51 -9.11
C GLY A 23 -1.93 11.88 -8.43
N HIS A 24 -1.70 12.95 -9.19
CA HIS A 24 -1.83 14.31 -8.69
C HIS A 24 -3.30 14.67 -8.51
N SER A 25 -3.57 15.43 -7.46
CA SER A 25 -4.88 16.04 -7.23
C SER A 25 -5.07 17.23 -8.18
N GLU A 26 -6.28 17.41 -8.70
CA GLU A 26 -6.61 18.59 -9.51
C GLU A 26 -6.56 19.90 -8.71
N TRP A 27 -6.56 19.81 -7.38
CA TRP A 27 -6.46 20.95 -6.47
C TRP A 27 -5.04 21.47 -6.30
N VAL A 28 -4.04 20.76 -6.86
CA VAL A 28 -2.66 21.27 -6.86
C VAL A 28 -2.58 22.46 -7.81
N GLU A 29 -2.06 23.58 -7.31
CA GLU A 29 -2.09 24.88 -7.99
C GLU A 29 -1.64 24.81 -9.45
N TRP A 30 -0.45 24.25 -9.72
CA TRP A 30 0.08 24.14 -11.09
C TRP A 30 -0.78 23.25 -12.01
N VAL A 31 -1.51 22.26 -11.46
CA VAL A 31 -2.45 21.43 -12.23
C VAL A 31 -3.67 22.24 -12.62
N ARG A 32 -4.21 23.00 -11.66
CA ARG A 32 -5.37 23.88 -11.87
C ARG A 32 -5.06 24.95 -12.91
N GLU A 33 -3.98 25.70 -12.70
CA GLU A 33 -3.56 26.78 -13.60
C GLU A 33 -3.37 26.29 -15.03
N ARG A 34 -2.67 25.16 -15.20
CA ARG A 34 -2.44 24.57 -16.52
C ARG A 34 -3.72 24.05 -17.18
N LYS A 35 -4.63 23.45 -16.40
CA LYS A 35 -5.93 23.01 -16.90
C LYS A 35 -6.78 24.20 -17.35
N GLU A 36 -6.82 25.27 -16.57
CA GLU A 36 -7.51 26.51 -16.93
C GLU A 36 -6.92 27.14 -18.20
N GLU A 37 -5.60 27.11 -18.37
CA GLU A 37 -4.95 27.60 -19.58
C GLU A 37 -5.40 26.82 -20.84
N LEU A 38 -5.48 25.49 -20.75
CA LEU A 38 -5.98 24.64 -21.83
C LEU A 38 -7.44 24.96 -22.15
N TYR A 39 -8.26 25.16 -21.13
CA TYR A 39 -9.69 25.41 -21.27
C TYR A 39 -9.98 26.78 -21.88
N ARG A 40 -9.27 27.82 -21.45
CA ARG A 40 -9.36 29.17 -22.04
C ARG A 40 -9.01 29.15 -23.53
N LYS A 41 -7.91 28.48 -23.93
CA LYS A 41 -7.55 28.30 -25.35
C LYS A 41 -8.64 27.55 -26.12
N ALA A 42 -9.30 26.60 -25.47
CA ALA A 42 -10.39 25.84 -26.08
C ALA A 42 -11.67 26.68 -26.25
N GLU A 43 -11.96 27.61 -25.32
CA GLU A 43 -13.06 28.57 -25.46
C GLU A 43 -12.84 29.52 -26.63
N GLU A 44 -11.62 30.07 -26.76
CA GLU A 44 -11.22 30.95 -27.87
C GLU A 44 -11.40 30.27 -29.23
N LEU A 45 -11.20 28.95 -29.30
CA LEU A 45 -11.32 28.13 -30.51
C LEU A 45 -12.69 27.47 -30.67
N GLY A 46 -13.63 27.64 -29.73
CA GLY A 46 -14.96 27.04 -29.77
C GLY A 46 -14.99 25.51 -29.63
N VAL A 47 -13.96 24.91 -29.00
CA VAL A 47 -13.79 23.45 -28.87
C VAL A 47 -13.66 22.99 -27.41
N TYR A 48 -14.21 23.77 -26.47
CA TYR A 48 -14.13 23.52 -25.03
C TYR A 48 -14.46 22.09 -24.63
N ASP A 49 -15.63 21.58 -25.05
CA ASP A 49 -16.09 20.25 -24.67
C ASP A 49 -15.17 19.15 -25.18
N LEU A 50 -14.60 19.30 -26.38
CA LEU A 50 -13.67 18.34 -26.95
C LEU A 50 -12.37 18.29 -26.12
N VAL A 51 -11.85 19.44 -25.72
CA VAL A 51 -10.63 19.56 -24.91
C VAL A 51 -10.87 19.05 -23.49
N ARG A 52 -12.01 19.38 -22.89
CA ARG A 52 -12.43 18.87 -21.58
C ARG A 52 -12.53 17.34 -21.58
N ASN A 53 -13.16 16.77 -22.61
CA ASN A 53 -13.27 15.32 -22.76
C ASN A 53 -11.91 14.66 -23.01
N ALA A 54 -11.04 15.27 -23.83
CA ALA A 54 -9.68 14.76 -24.06
C ALA A 54 -8.88 14.71 -22.75
N TYR A 55 -8.92 15.79 -21.95
CA TYR A 55 -8.28 15.83 -20.63
C TYR A 55 -8.85 14.77 -19.68
N GLY A 56 -10.18 14.68 -19.56
CA GLY A 56 -10.84 13.71 -18.70
C GLY A 56 -10.48 12.27 -19.05
N ARG A 57 -10.53 11.93 -20.34
CA ARG A 57 -10.13 10.62 -20.86
C ARG A 57 -8.66 10.32 -20.57
N GLY A 58 -7.77 11.26 -20.85
CA GLY A 58 -6.35 11.11 -20.54
C GLY A 58 -6.15 10.76 -19.07
N ARG A 59 -6.82 11.48 -18.17
CA ARG A 59 -6.72 11.26 -16.72
C ARG A 59 -7.20 9.87 -16.29
N GLU A 60 -8.32 9.41 -16.83
CA GLU A 60 -8.83 8.05 -16.56
C GLU A 60 -7.86 6.98 -17.07
N ASP A 61 -7.37 7.13 -18.31
CA ASP A 61 -6.42 6.19 -18.91
C ASP A 61 -5.10 6.14 -18.12
N GLY A 62 -4.59 7.30 -17.68
CA GLY A 62 -3.40 7.40 -16.84
C GLY A 62 -3.57 6.75 -15.48
N ALA A 63 -4.70 7.00 -14.81
CA ALA A 63 -5.02 6.40 -13.51
C ALA A 63 -5.17 4.88 -13.62
N LYS A 64 -5.83 4.40 -14.69
CA LYS A 64 -5.94 2.97 -15.00
C LYS A 64 -4.58 2.34 -15.20
N LYS A 65 -3.71 2.95 -16.03
CA LYS A 65 -2.36 2.43 -16.28
C LYS A 65 -1.52 2.34 -15.02
N ARG A 66 -1.58 3.36 -14.16
CA ARG A 66 -0.93 3.34 -12.84
C ARG A 66 -1.43 2.16 -12.00
N GLY A 67 -2.75 1.93 -11.97
CA GLY A 67 -3.35 0.80 -11.26
C GLY A 67 -2.87 -0.55 -11.78
N GLU A 68 -2.79 -0.72 -13.10
CA GLU A 68 -2.25 -1.93 -13.74
C GLU A 68 -0.79 -2.18 -13.34
N GLU A 69 0.07 -1.15 -13.39
CA GLU A 69 1.49 -1.27 -13.03
C GLU A 69 1.71 -1.59 -11.55
N ILE A 70 0.92 -0.98 -10.66
CA ILE A 70 0.94 -1.32 -9.24
C ILE A 70 0.55 -2.78 -9.03
N ASN A 71 -0.51 -3.26 -9.70
CA ASN A 71 -0.96 -4.64 -9.60
C ASN A 71 0.10 -5.63 -10.10
N LEU A 72 0.68 -5.36 -11.28
CA LEU A 72 1.80 -6.14 -11.83
C LEU A 72 2.97 -6.21 -10.85
N GLY A 73 3.38 -5.07 -10.29
CA GLY A 73 4.47 -5.03 -9.31
C GLY A 73 4.15 -5.79 -8.01
N LEU A 74 2.89 -5.84 -7.59
CA LEU A 74 2.45 -6.67 -6.45
C LEU A 74 2.48 -8.17 -6.79
N ILE A 75 2.06 -8.56 -7.99
CA ILE A 75 2.11 -9.95 -8.44
C ILE A 75 3.57 -10.43 -8.54
N GLU A 76 4.46 -9.62 -9.12
CA GLU A 76 5.89 -9.94 -9.23
C GLU A 76 6.53 -10.10 -7.85
N LYS A 77 6.27 -9.16 -6.93
CA LYS A 77 6.73 -9.28 -5.53
C LYS A 77 6.16 -10.51 -4.84
N GLY A 78 4.88 -10.82 -5.05
CA GLY A 78 4.24 -12.01 -4.49
C GLY A 78 4.85 -13.32 -5.00
N LYS A 79 5.30 -13.38 -6.27
CA LYS A 79 6.05 -14.53 -6.81
C LYS A 79 7.42 -14.67 -6.16
N ILE A 80 8.15 -13.56 -5.99
CA ILE A 80 9.46 -13.54 -5.32
C ILE A 80 9.34 -13.96 -3.84
N GLU A 81 8.26 -13.58 -3.16
CA GLU A 81 7.98 -14.01 -1.78
C GLU A 81 7.52 -15.46 -1.67
N LEU A 82 6.89 -16.03 -2.70
CA LEU A 82 6.56 -17.46 -2.76
C LEU A 82 7.80 -18.34 -3.02
N GLU A 83 8.76 -17.84 -3.80
CA GLU A 83 10.05 -18.51 -4.03
C GLU A 83 10.99 -18.44 -2.83
N LYS A 84 10.85 -17.41 -1.99
CA LYS A 84 11.42 -17.44 -0.63
C LYS A 84 10.58 -18.40 0.20
N GLU A 85 11.00 -19.66 0.26
CA GLU A 85 10.45 -20.65 1.19
C GLU A 85 10.18 -19.98 2.54
N LYS A 86 8.91 -19.98 2.97
CA LYS A 86 8.58 -19.66 4.36
C LYS A 86 9.52 -20.51 5.21
N PRO A 87 10.28 -19.93 6.16
CA PRO A 87 11.15 -20.73 7.01
C PRO A 87 10.28 -21.85 7.58
N ARG A 88 10.63 -23.09 7.22
CA ARG A 88 9.96 -24.27 7.73
C ARG A 88 10.16 -24.18 9.24
N ILE A 89 9.10 -23.84 9.97
CA ILE A 89 9.16 -23.81 11.43
C ILE A 89 9.38 -25.27 11.82
N GLU A 90 10.62 -25.62 12.11
CA GLU A 90 10.95 -26.91 12.70
C GLU A 90 10.23 -26.97 14.04
N ILE A 91 9.32 -27.92 14.17
CA ILE A 91 8.67 -28.18 15.44
C ILE A 91 9.79 -28.66 16.38
N PRO A 92 10.05 -27.96 17.50
CA PRO A 92 11.08 -28.40 18.44
C PRO A 92 10.76 -29.83 18.90
N PRO A 93 11.77 -30.71 19.08
CA PRO A 93 11.55 -32.01 19.70
C PRO A 93 10.87 -31.83 21.07
N GLN A 94 9.97 -32.74 21.45
CA GLN A 94 9.16 -32.65 22.68
C GLN A 94 9.97 -32.38 23.96
N GLN A 95 11.23 -32.82 23.99
CA GLN A 95 12.14 -32.56 25.12
C GLN A 95 12.54 -31.08 25.25
N GLU A 96 12.57 -30.31 24.15
CA GLU A 96 12.86 -28.88 24.17
C GLU A 96 11.62 -28.06 24.58
N SER A 97 10.42 -28.48 24.19
CA SER A 97 9.18 -27.82 24.63
C SER A 97 8.97 -27.96 26.14
N GLU A 98 9.17 -29.16 26.70
CA GLU A 98 9.09 -29.38 28.16
C GLU A 98 10.12 -28.54 28.94
N ARG A 99 11.34 -28.42 28.43
CA ARG A 99 12.38 -27.56 29.02
C ARG A 99 12.00 -26.09 28.97
N PHE A 100 11.47 -25.63 27.83
CA PHE A 100 11.01 -24.26 27.67
C PHE A 100 9.87 -23.91 28.63
N GLU A 101 8.91 -24.82 28.83
CA GLU A 101 7.83 -24.63 29.80
C GLU A 101 8.36 -24.49 31.24
N ALA A 102 9.33 -25.33 31.62
CA ALA A 102 9.97 -25.25 32.93
C ALA A 102 10.75 -23.94 33.12
N GLU A 103 11.48 -23.48 32.10
CA GLU A 103 12.21 -22.22 32.12
C GLU A 103 11.26 -21.01 32.16
N PHE A 104 10.17 -21.05 31.41
CA PHE A 104 9.16 -20.00 31.39
C PHE A 104 8.43 -19.89 32.73
N ALA A 105 8.09 -21.02 33.36
CA ALA A 105 7.53 -21.05 34.71
C ALA A 105 8.50 -20.45 35.73
N ARG A 106 9.79 -20.76 35.62
CA ARG A 106 10.85 -20.17 36.46
C ARG A 106 10.97 -18.67 36.22
N PHE A 107 10.88 -18.20 34.97
CA PHE A 107 10.88 -16.77 34.63
C PHE A 107 9.70 -16.02 35.26
N LEU A 108 8.48 -16.57 35.21
CA LEU A 108 7.32 -15.96 35.86
C LEU A 108 7.47 -15.91 37.38
N GLN A 109 8.12 -16.91 37.99
CA GLN A 109 8.42 -16.89 39.41
C GLN A 109 9.45 -15.81 39.74
N THR A 110 10.58 -15.75 39.03
CA THR A 110 11.65 -14.79 39.33
C THR A 110 11.20 -13.35 39.10
N THR A 111 10.45 -13.08 38.04
CA THR A 111 9.92 -11.74 37.73
C THR A 111 8.93 -11.24 38.77
N LYS A 112 8.15 -12.12 39.42
CA LYS A 112 7.30 -11.72 40.56
C LYS A 112 8.07 -11.20 41.76
N PHE A 113 9.32 -11.63 41.94
CA PHE A 113 10.17 -11.20 43.06
C PHE A 113 11.01 -9.96 42.74
N THR A 114 11.24 -9.66 41.46
CA THR A 114 12.12 -8.56 41.03
C THR A 114 11.36 -7.34 40.54
N LEU A 115 10.11 -7.49 40.07
CA LEU A 115 9.35 -6.37 39.51
C LEU A 115 8.63 -5.54 40.60
N PRO A 116 8.57 -4.21 40.42
CA PRO A 116 7.79 -3.34 41.30
C PRO A 116 6.29 -3.72 41.33
N PRO A 117 5.57 -3.41 42.42
CA PRO A 117 4.17 -3.79 42.62
C PRO A 117 3.23 -3.41 41.48
N GLU A 118 3.49 -2.29 40.81
CA GLU A 118 2.68 -1.75 39.72
C GLU A 118 2.71 -2.64 38.46
N PHE A 119 3.73 -3.49 38.31
CA PHE A 119 3.91 -4.36 37.14
C PHE A 119 3.48 -5.81 37.39
N LEU A 120 3.25 -6.22 38.63
CA LEU A 120 2.84 -7.60 38.97
C LEU A 120 1.50 -7.97 38.33
N ASP A 121 0.61 -6.99 38.17
CA ASP A 121 -0.71 -7.17 37.58
C ASP A 121 -0.67 -7.53 36.09
N THR A 122 0.39 -7.12 35.39
CA THR A 122 0.60 -7.44 33.97
C THR A 122 0.98 -8.91 33.76
N LEU A 123 1.69 -9.51 34.72
CA LEU A 123 2.10 -10.92 34.65
C LEU A 123 0.93 -11.90 34.75
N ARG A 124 -0.22 -11.47 35.29
CA ARG A 124 -1.42 -12.32 35.42
C ARG A 124 -2.04 -12.71 34.08
N HIS A 125 -1.75 -11.93 33.03
CA HIS A 125 -2.28 -12.15 31.68
C HIS A 125 -1.26 -12.78 30.73
N LEU A 126 -0.03 -13.03 31.21
CA LEU A 126 1.03 -13.70 30.46
C LEU A 126 0.82 -15.22 30.56
N GLU A 127 -0.03 -15.74 29.70
CA GLU A 127 -0.16 -17.17 29.46
C GLU A 127 0.77 -17.62 28.33
N ILE A 128 1.19 -18.88 28.36
CA ILE A 128 1.85 -19.52 27.21
C ILE A 128 0.85 -19.51 26.04
N PRO A 129 1.19 -18.89 24.89
CA PRO A 129 0.35 -18.89 23.71
C PRO A 129 -0.12 -20.30 23.36
N LYS A 130 -1.40 -20.46 22.99
CA LYS A 130 -2.00 -21.77 22.65
C LYS A 130 -1.22 -22.53 21.56
N MET A 131 -0.50 -21.81 20.70
CA MET A 131 0.34 -22.38 19.65
C MET A 131 1.60 -23.11 20.17
N LEU A 132 2.01 -22.85 21.42
CA LEU A 132 3.18 -23.46 22.05
C LEU A 132 2.84 -24.61 23.01
N LYS A 133 1.57 -24.76 23.39
CA LYS A 133 1.08 -25.89 24.18
C LYS A 133 0.94 -27.12 23.26
N MET A 134 2.05 -27.71 22.83
CA MET A 134 2.04 -28.92 21.99
C MET A 134 2.34 -30.16 22.84
N GLY A 135 1.26 -30.72 23.38
CA GLY A 135 1.26 -32.00 24.09
C GLY A 135 -0.10 -32.73 24.11
N GLU A 136 -1.16 -32.16 23.55
CA GLU A 136 -2.49 -32.79 23.51
C GLU A 136 -3.10 -32.71 22.09
N ILE A 137 -2.65 -33.60 21.19
CA ILE A 137 -3.47 -34.19 20.13
C ILE A 137 -3.15 -35.69 20.09
#